data_AF-A0A6C0ILT0-F1
#
_entry.id   AF-A0A6C0ILT0-F1
#
_cell.length_a   1.000
_cell.length_b   1.000
_cell.length_c   1.000
_cell.angle_alpha   90.00
_cell.angle_beta   90.00
_cell.angle_gamma   90.00
#
_symmetry.space_group_name_H-M   'P 1'
#
loop_
_entity.id
_entity.type
_entity.pdbx_description
1 polymer ?
#
loop_
_entity_poly.entity_id
_entity_poly.type
_entity_poly.pdbx_seq_one_letter_code
_entity_poly.pdbx_strand_id
1 'polypeptide(L)'
;MSEESFFNFIILFSYFVLFSSYFGLSLIAPHYLNLFETYMKLYICVSLLIRFNPLRKKSLNTLDRKIGFSAGILLLSTTLLNSYKIKVIHFMESHFVNNELI
;
A
#
# COMPACT_ATOMS: atom_id res chain seq x y z
N MET A 1 -6.89 -16.69 -19.75
CA MET A 1 -5.99 -15.68 -19.16
C MET A 1 -5.26 -16.35 -18.02
N SER A 2 -3.95 -16.57 -18.12
CA SER A 2 -3.18 -17.36 -17.14
C SER A 2 -3.15 -16.65 -15.78
N GLU A 3 -3.19 -17.43 -14.68
CA GLU A 3 -3.16 -16.92 -13.30
C GLU A 3 -1.98 -15.97 -13.06
N GLU A 4 -0.85 -16.20 -13.75
CA GLU A 4 0.35 -15.37 -13.68
C GLU A 4 0.17 -13.97 -14.28
N SER A 5 -0.57 -13.84 -15.39
CA SER A 5 -0.82 -12.55 -16.02
C SER A 5 -1.71 -11.66 -15.16
N PHE A 6 -2.71 -12.25 -14.51
CA PHE A 6 -3.59 -11.52 -13.58
C PHE A 6 -2.82 -11.02 -12.36
N PHE A 7 -1.93 -11.87 -11.82
CA PHE A 7 -1.07 -11.48 -10.70
C PHE A 7 -0.09 -10.36 -11.08
N ASN A 8 0.59 -10.47 -12.22
CA ASN A 8 1.52 -9.44 -12.69
C ASN A 8 0.80 -8.10 -12.93
N PHE A 9 -0.44 -8.15 -13.45
CA PHE A 9 -1.27 -6.95 -13.62
C PHE A 9 -1.58 -6.28 -12.28
N ILE A 10 -1.98 -7.05 -11.25
CA ILE A 10 -2.25 -6.50 -9.91
C ILE A 10 -0.99 -5.87 -9.30
N ILE A 11 0.17 -6.52 -9.44
CA ILE A 11 1.45 -5.99 -8.94
C ILE A 11 1.82 -4.69 -9.65
N LEU A 12 1.73 -4.67 -10.99
CA LEU A 12 2.03 -3.50 -11.80
C LEU A 12 1.11 -2.32 -11.43
N PHE A 13 -0.18 -2.60 -11.30
CA PHE A 13 -1.17 -1.60 -10.90
C PHE A 13 -0.91 -1.07 -9.49
N SER A 14 -0.52 -1.94 -8.56
CA SER A 14 -0.17 -1.54 -7.19
C SER A 14 1.04 -0.61 -7.17
N TYR A 15 2.08 -0.89 -7.98
CA TYR A 15 3.23 0.00 -8.14
C TYR A 15 2.85 1.34 -8.77
N PHE A 16 1.96 1.34 -9.76
CA PHE A 16 1.49 2.57 -10.40
C PHE A 16 0.80 3.50 -9.38
N VAL A 17 -0.07 2.96 -8.53
CA VAL A 17 -0.73 3.74 -7.47
C VAL A 17 0.26 4.24 -6.42
N LEU A 18 1.26 3.43 -6.08
CA LEU A 18 2.33 3.83 -5.16
C LEU A 18 3.12 5.02 -5.74
N PHE A 19 3.48 4.93 -7.03
CA PHE A 19 4.18 5.99 -7.75
C PHE A 19 3.35 7.27 -7.86
N SER A 20 2.05 7.15 -8.14
CA SER A 20 1.13 8.28 -8.20
C SER A 20 0.96 8.96 -6.83
N SER A 21 0.98 8.17 -5.75
CA SER A 21 0.95 8.65 -4.36
C SER A 21 2.22 9.44 -4.00
N TYR A 22 3.40 9.03 -4.51
CA TYR A 22 4.67 9.76 -4.36
C TYR A 22 4.68 11.10 -5.09
N PHE A 23 4.09 11.19 -6.29
CA PHE A 23 4.11 12.40 -7.12
C PHE A 23 3.15 13.51 -6.68
N GLY A 24 2.47 13.38 -5.54
CA GLY A 24 1.69 14.46 -4.94
C GLY A 24 0.19 14.45 -5.24
N LEU A 25 -0.36 13.41 -5.88
CA LEU A 25 -1.82 13.24 -5.97
C LEU A 25 -2.49 13.18 -4.58
N SER A 26 -1.73 12.78 -3.56
CA SER A 26 -2.18 12.79 -2.16
C SER A 26 -2.47 14.19 -1.60
N LEU A 27 -1.95 15.26 -2.22
CA LEU A 27 -2.20 16.65 -1.82
C LEU A 27 -3.46 17.22 -2.48
N ILE A 28 -3.84 16.71 -3.66
CA ILE A 28 -4.97 17.21 -4.46
C ILE A 28 -6.28 16.52 -4.06
N ALA A 29 -6.25 15.22 -3.77
CA ALA A 29 -7.45 14.44 -3.41
C ALA A 29 -7.14 13.34 -2.37
N PRO A 30 -6.81 13.72 -1.12
CA PRO A 30 -6.36 12.78 -0.09
C PRO A 30 -7.39 11.71 0.27
N HIS A 31 -8.69 12.03 0.23
CA HIS A 31 -9.74 11.14 0.70
C HIS A 31 -9.86 9.86 -0.15
N TYR A 32 -9.91 9.99 -1.49
CA TYR A 32 -10.06 8.85 -2.40
C TYR A 32 -8.81 7.95 -2.40
N LEU A 33 -7.63 8.57 -2.33
CA LEU A 33 -6.36 7.85 -2.30
C LEU A 33 -6.19 7.05 -1.01
N ASN A 34 -6.61 7.59 0.13
CA ASN A 34 -6.51 6.91 1.42
C ASN A 34 -7.48 5.71 1.51
N LEU A 35 -8.71 5.88 1.01
CA LEU A 35 -9.70 4.80 0.93
C LEU A 35 -9.22 3.66 0.03
N PHE A 36 -8.64 4.00 -1.12
CA PHE A 36 -8.06 3.03 -2.05
C PHE A 36 -6.82 2.32 -1.46
N GLU A 37 -5.90 3.07 -0.83
CA GLU A 37 -4.72 2.49 -0.17
C GLU A 37 -5.15 1.50 0.92
N THR A 38 -6.16 1.85 1.72
CA THR A 38 -6.72 1.00 2.77
C THR A 38 -7.31 -0.28 2.20
N TYR A 39 -8.10 -0.17 1.12
CA TYR A 39 -8.69 -1.33 0.44
C TYR A 39 -7.63 -2.26 -0.14
N MET A 40 -6.58 -1.71 -0.77
CA MET A 40 -5.47 -2.50 -1.31
C MET A 40 -4.68 -3.20 -0.22
N LYS A 41 -4.38 -2.51 0.90
CA LYS A 41 -3.75 -3.11 2.08
C LYS A 41 -4.57 -4.30 2.59
N LEU A 42 -5.88 -4.12 2.74
CA LEU A 42 -6.79 -5.16 3.19
C LEU A 42 -6.78 -6.37 2.23
N TYR A 43 -6.92 -6.13 0.93
CA TYR A 43 -6.88 -7.17 -0.10
C TYR A 43 -5.57 -7.97 -0.07
N ILE A 44 -4.43 -7.30 0.08
CA ILE A 44 -3.12 -7.93 0.16
C ILE A 44 -3.02 -8.78 1.43
N CYS A 45 -3.40 -8.24 2.59
CA CYS A 45 -3.37 -8.98 3.86
C CYS A 45 -4.26 -10.23 3.81
N VAL A 46 -5.48 -10.12 3.28
CA VAL A 46 -6.39 -11.27 3.10
C VAL A 46 -5.81 -12.28 2.12
N SER A 47 -5.24 -11.82 1.00
CA SER A 47 -4.57 -12.69 0.03
C SER A 47 -3.40 -13.44 0.65
N LEU A 48 -2.61 -12.78 1.50
CA LEU A 48 -1.52 -13.41 2.25
C LEU A 48 -2.05 -14.43 3.25
N LEU A 49 -3.07 -14.09 4.04
CA LEU A 49 -3.68 -15.01 5.01
C LEU A 49 -4.24 -16.27 4.35
N ILE A 50 -4.91 -16.14 3.20
CA ILE A 50 -5.48 -17.28 2.48
C ILE A 50 -4.39 -18.15 1.86
N ARG A 51 -3.37 -17.56 1.22
CA ARG A 51 -2.31 -18.30 0.51
C ARG A 51 -1.25 -18.89 1.42
N PHE A 52 -0.86 -18.19 2.48
CA PHE A 52 0.14 -18.63 3.44
C PHE A 52 -0.47 -19.27 4.69
N ASN A 53 -1.75 -19.64 4.64
CA ASN A 53 -2.41 -20.31 5.75
C ASN A 53 -1.65 -21.59 6.15
N PRO A 54 -1.01 -21.65 7.34
CA PRO A 54 -0.23 -22.81 7.78
C PRO A 54 -1.08 -24.07 7.98
N LEU A 55 -2.42 -23.92 8.02
CA LEU A 55 -3.37 -25.02 8.15
C LEU A 55 -3.50 -25.87 6.88
N ARG A 56 -2.96 -25.42 5.74
CA ARG A 56 -2.91 -26.21 4.50
C ARG A 56 -1.53 -26.84 4.36
N LYS A 57 -1.46 -28.18 4.41
CA LYS A 57 -0.27 -28.98 4.06
C LYS A 57 0.00 -28.96 2.55
N LYS A 58 0.17 -27.77 1.95
CA LYS A 58 0.56 -27.60 0.55
C LYS A 58 2.00 -27.09 0.51
N SER A 59 2.84 -27.71 -0.31
CA SER A 59 4.19 -27.19 -0.57
C SER A 59 4.09 -25.79 -1.17
N LEU A 60 4.80 -24.81 -0.59
CA LEU A 60 4.86 -23.47 -1.14
C LEU A 60 5.44 -23.52 -2.54
N ASN A 61 4.69 -23.04 -3.53
CA ASN A 61 5.19 -22.90 -4.88
C ASN A 61 6.09 -21.64 -4.97
N THR A 62 6.98 -21.61 -5.97
CA THR A 62 7.85 -20.45 -6.25
C THR A 62 7.04 -19.18 -6.52
N LEU A 63 5.90 -19.31 -7.20
CA LEU A 63 4.93 -18.23 -7.40
C LEU A 63 4.50 -17.66 -6.04
N ASP A 64 4.05 -18.52 -5.12
CA ASP A 64 3.51 -18.11 -3.82
C ASP A 64 4.54 -17.33 -3.01
N ARG A 65 5.80 -17.77 -2.97
CA ARG A 65 6.90 -17.03 -2.34
C ARG A 65 7.12 -15.64 -2.96
N LYS A 66 7.06 -15.52 -4.29
CA LYS A 66 7.18 -14.23 -4.99
C LYS A 66 6.05 -13.29 -4.61
N ILE A 67 4.83 -13.80 -4.51
CA ILE A 67 3.65 -13.03 -4.09
C ILE A 67 3.81 -12.50 -2.67
N GLY A 68 4.25 -13.35 -1.73
CA GLY A 68 4.49 -12.95 -0.34
C GLY A 68 5.53 -11.85 -0.20
N PHE A 69 6.66 -12.00 -0.89
CA PHE A 69 7.75 -11.03 -0.83
C PHE A 69 7.37 -9.68 -1.44
N SER A 70 6.76 -9.67 -2.63
CA SER A 70 6.31 -8.42 -3.28
C SER A 70 5.21 -7.71 -2.48
N ALA A 71 4.28 -8.47 -1.91
CA ALA A 71 3.24 -7.94 -1.03
C ALA A 71 3.84 -7.28 0.24
N GLY A 72 4.82 -7.94 0.87
CA GLY A 72 5.50 -7.41 2.05
C GLY A 72 6.22 -6.10 1.77
N ILE A 73 6.95 -6.02 0.64
CA ILE A 73 7.61 -4.77 0.21
C ILE A 73 6.57 -3.67 -0.04
N LEU A 74 5.47 -3.99 -0.72
CA LEU A 74 4.43 -3.01 -1.03
C LEU A 74 3.78 -2.46 0.25
N LEU A 75 3.45 -3.33 1.20
CA LEU A 75 2.91 -2.95 2.51
C LEU A 75 3.89 -2.09 3.30
N LEU A 76 5.18 -2.40 3.25
CA LEU A 76 6.22 -1.64 3.94
C LEU A 76 6.37 -0.24 3.32
N SER A 77 6.46 -0.14 1.98
CA SER A 77 6.55 1.15 1.28
C SER A 77 5.33 2.03 1.55
N THR A 78 4.12 1.48 1.47
CA THR A 78 2.88 2.24 1.75
C THR A 78 2.82 2.71 3.20
N THR A 79 3.27 1.90 4.16
CA THR A 79 3.29 2.29 5.58
C THR A 79 4.30 3.41 5.85
N LEU A 80 5.52 3.33 5.28
CA LEU A 80 6.52 4.39 5.41
C LEU A 80 6.05 5.71 4.80
N LEU A 81 5.43 5.65 3.62
CA LEU A 81 4.80 6.80 2.96
C LEU A 81 3.73 7.44 3.83
N ASN A 82 2.83 6.64 4.39
CA ASN A 82 1.76 7.15 5.23
C ASN A 82 2.30 7.85 6.49
N SER A 83 3.30 7.24 7.15
CA SER A 83 3.97 7.85 8.30
C SER A 83 4.67 9.17 7.94
N TYR A 84 5.28 9.25 6.76
CA TYR A 84 5.88 10.49 6.27
C TYR A 84 4.82 11.58 6.03
N LYS A 85 3.69 11.23 5.39
CA LYS A 85 2.58 12.16 5.14
C LYS A 85 2.02 12.74 6.43
N ILE A 86 1.75 11.90 7.43
CA ILE A 86 1.25 12.35 8.74
C ILE A 86 2.24 13.31 9.40
N LYS A 87 3.55 13.02 9.33
CA LYS A 87 4.58 13.90 9.88
C LYS A 87 4.62 15.25 9.15
N VAL A 88 4.47 15.27 7.83
CA VAL A 88 4.43 16.52 7.05
C VAL A 88 3.19 17.35 7.39
N ILE A 89 2.01 16.72 7.50
CA ILE A 89 0.76 17.40 7.86
C ILE A 89 0.87 18.01 9.27
N HIS A 90 1.35 17.23 10.24
CA HIS A 90 1.54 17.71 11.61
C HIS A 90 2.56 18.87 11.66
N PHE A 91 3.64 18.80 10.87
CA PHE A 91 4.60 19.89 10.75
C PHE A 91 3.94 21.17 10.21
N MET A 92 3.15 21.05 9.14
CA MET A 92 2.40 22.18 8.58
C MET A 92 1.42 22.79 9.57
N GLU A 93 0.64 21.98 10.27
CA GLU A 93 -0.35 22.43 11.24
C GLU A 93 0.31 23.18 12.41
N SER A 94 1.44 22.66 12.91
CA SER A 94 2.19 23.28 14.01
C SER A 94 2.83 24.63 13.67
N HIS A 95 3.26 24.84 12.42
CA HIS A 95 3.99 26.05 12.00
C HIS A 95 3.13 27.13 11.37
N PHE A 96 2.01 26.79 10.72
CA PHE A 96 1.16 27.76 10.01
C PHE A 96 -0.16 28.06 10.73
N VAL A 97 -0.82 27.07 11.35
CA VAL A 97 -2.17 27.29 11.94
C VAL A 97 -2.09 27.97 13.30
N ASN A 98 -1.11 27.62 14.14
CA ASN A 98 -0.95 28.21 15.47
C ASN A 98 -0.36 29.63 15.46
N ASN A 99 0.27 30.05 14.36
CA ASN A 99 0.93 31.36 14.27
C ASN A 99 0.00 32.49 13.76
N GLU A 100 -1.22 32.15 13.31
CA GLU A 100 -2.26 33.13 12.94
C GLU A 100 -3.29 33.39 14.07
N LEU A 101 -3.15 32.69 15.21
CA LEU A 101 -4.00 32.87 16.40
C LEU A 101 -3.32 33.66 17.54
N ILE A 102 -2.17 34.28 17.27
CA ILE A 102 -1.41 35.14 18.20
C ILE A 102 -1.25 36.53 17.60
#